data_AF-X1I3V4-F1
#
_entry.id   AF-X1I3V4-F1
#
_cell.length_a   1.000
_cell.length_b   1.000
_cell.length_c   1.000
_cell.angle_alpha   90.00
_cell.angle_beta   90.00
_cell.angle_gamma   90.00
#
_symmetry.space_group_name_H-M   'P 1'
#
loop_
_entity.id
_entity.type
_entity.pdbx_description
1 polymer ?
#
loop_
_entity_poly.entity_id
_entity_poly.type
_entity_poly.pdbx_seq_one_letter_code
_entity_poly.pdbx_strand_id
1 'polypeptide(L)'
;MSADPAVVSAPLPASGWREFFAKEDWWAIWIGLALVIAAVVAFALGGSIKWIAVTPQKWSSVGQALAQFGGDLPRYLALFVLWLVLFGTVARALGLRLAQFLPGFAVLFVVATLIYFVGLWERAAYYSLEPPLVALVVGLIVSNLFELPDWFKSALRVEFYIKTGIVLLGAGVPLALIVWAGPVAIVQAA
;
A
#
# COMPACT_ATOMS: atom_id res chain seq x y z
N MET A 1 -61.73 -8.21 15.07
CA MET A 1 -60.96 -7.21 14.31
C MET A 1 -59.50 -7.41 14.68
N SER A 2 -58.89 -8.44 14.09
CA SER A 2 -57.50 -8.86 14.37
C SER A 2 -56.57 -8.06 13.45
N ALA A 3 -55.66 -7.31 14.04
CA ALA A 3 -54.64 -6.56 13.31
C ALA A 3 -53.63 -7.53 12.67
N ASP A 4 -53.42 -7.37 11.37
CA ASP A 4 -52.37 -8.04 10.60
C ASP A 4 -51.00 -7.51 11.05
N PRO A 5 -50.00 -8.36 11.37
CA PRO A 5 -48.67 -7.88 11.68
C PRO A 5 -48.01 -7.41 10.38
N ALA A 6 -47.64 -6.13 10.34
CA ALA A 6 -46.90 -5.53 9.23
C ALA A 6 -45.66 -6.37 8.92
N VAL A 7 -45.66 -7.00 7.74
CA VAL A 7 -44.49 -7.68 7.18
C VAL A 7 -43.43 -6.61 6.93
N VAL A 8 -42.47 -6.51 7.84
CA VAL A 8 -41.26 -5.71 7.64
C VAL A 8 -40.47 -6.37 6.51
N SER A 9 -40.61 -5.85 5.30
CA SER A 9 -39.83 -6.30 4.15
C SER A 9 -38.35 -5.99 4.42
N ALA A 10 -37.54 -7.02 4.64
CA ALA A 10 -36.09 -6.90 4.72
C ALA A 10 -35.56 -6.21 3.44
N PRO A 11 -34.56 -5.31 3.54
CA PRO A 11 -33.99 -4.67 2.37
C PRO A 11 -33.46 -5.76 1.42
N LEU A 12 -33.81 -5.68 0.14
CA LEU A 12 -33.28 -6.60 -0.86
C LEU A 12 -31.75 -6.55 -0.82
N PRO A 13 -31.05 -7.71 -0.79
CA PRO A 13 -29.60 -7.73 -0.77
C PRO A 13 -29.08 -6.95 -1.98
N ALA A 14 -28.23 -5.96 -1.73
CA ALA A 14 -27.57 -5.22 -2.79
C ALA A 14 -26.90 -6.23 -3.73
N SER A 15 -27.10 -6.08 -5.04
CA SER A 15 -26.60 -7.04 -6.03
C SER A 15 -25.12 -7.31 -5.80
N GLY A 16 -24.74 -8.59 -5.63
CA GLY A 16 -23.41 -8.99 -5.19
C GLY A 16 -22.27 -8.33 -5.98
N TRP A 17 -22.47 -8.07 -7.27
CA TRP A 17 -21.55 -7.32 -8.16
C TRP A 17 -21.21 -5.90 -7.69
N ARG A 18 -22.16 -5.16 -7.09
CA ARG A 18 -21.91 -3.81 -6.56
C ARG A 18 -21.07 -3.85 -5.28
N GLU A 19 -21.14 -4.93 -4.50
CA GLU A 19 -20.29 -5.07 -3.31
C GLU A 19 -18.81 -5.20 -3.66
N PHE A 20 -18.47 -5.83 -4.80
CA PHE A 20 -17.09 -5.94 -5.28
C PHE A 20 -16.48 -4.60 -5.69
N PHE A 21 -17.29 -3.58 -6.02
CA PHE A 21 -16.79 -2.26 -6.41
C PHE A 21 -16.96 -1.20 -5.31
N ALA A 22 -17.82 -1.43 -4.32
CA ALA A 22 -18.07 -0.51 -3.23
C ALA A 22 -17.12 -0.68 -2.03
N LYS A 23 -16.52 -1.87 -1.85
CA LYS A 23 -15.66 -2.18 -0.69
C LYS A 23 -14.18 -1.94 -1.03
N GLU A 24 -13.46 -1.24 -0.15
CA GLU A 24 -12.01 -0.97 -0.28
C GLU A 24 -11.18 -2.25 -0.50
N ASP A 25 -11.62 -3.36 0.08
CA ASP A 25 -10.93 -4.65 0.08
C ASP A 25 -10.74 -5.24 -1.31
N TRP A 26 -11.74 -5.09 -2.18
CA TRP A 26 -11.68 -5.58 -3.54
C TRP A 26 -10.77 -4.71 -4.41
N TRP A 27 -10.73 -3.40 -4.16
CA TRP A 27 -9.84 -2.49 -4.88
C TRP A 27 -8.37 -2.84 -4.67
N ALA A 28 -7.97 -3.27 -3.47
CA ALA A 28 -6.61 -3.75 -3.20
C ALA A 28 -6.23 -4.96 -4.08
N ILE A 29 -7.16 -5.91 -4.25
CA ILE A 29 -6.99 -7.09 -5.10
C ILE A 29 -6.86 -6.68 -6.57
N TRP A 30 -7.76 -5.81 -7.04
CA TRP A 30 -7.76 -5.33 -8.43
C TRP A 30 -6.48 -4.58 -8.79
N ILE A 31 -6.00 -3.69 -7.90
CA ILE A 31 -4.73 -2.99 -8.10
C ILE A 31 -3.57 -3.99 -8.17
N GLY A 32 -3.51 -4.93 -7.22
CA GLY A 32 -2.45 -5.93 -7.18
C GLY A 32 -2.41 -6.77 -8.45
N LEU A 33 -3.57 -7.27 -8.89
CA LEU A 33 -3.69 -8.06 -10.11
C LEU A 33 -3.36 -7.25 -11.37
N ALA A 34 -3.83 -6.00 -11.45
CA ALA A 34 -3.53 -5.12 -12.58
C ALA A 34 -2.03 -4.84 -12.71
N LEU A 35 -1.33 -4.60 -11.58
CA LEU A 35 0.12 -4.42 -11.56
C LEU A 35 0.88 -5.68 -11.98
N VAL A 36 0.46 -6.86 -11.52
CA VAL A 36 1.06 -8.15 -11.93
C VAL A 36 0.85 -8.40 -13.42
N ILE A 37 -0.36 -8.21 -13.94
CA ILE A 37 -0.64 -8.37 -15.37
C ILE A 37 0.19 -7.38 -16.19
N ALA A 38 0.26 -6.11 -15.77
CA ALA A 38 1.08 -5.11 -16.44
C ALA A 38 2.56 -5.51 -16.46
N ALA A 39 3.08 -6.08 -15.37
CA ALA A 39 4.45 -6.58 -15.30
C ALA A 39 4.69 -7.75 -16.27
N VAL A 40 3.75 -8.71 -16.32
CA VAL A 40 3.83 -9.88 -17.22
C VAL A 40 3.75 -9.46 -18.68
N VAL A 41 2.82 -8.56 -19.03
CA VAL A 41 2.70 -8.02 -20.39
C VAL A 41 3.95 -7.25 -20.79
N ALA A 42 4.46 -6.38 -19.91
CA ALA A 42 5.71 -5.66 -20.17
C ALA A 42 6.87 -6.64 -20.43
N PHE A 43 6.99 -7.70 -19.62
CA PHE A 43 8.01 -8.73 -19.80
C PHE A 43 7.85 -9.50 -21.12
N ALA A 44 6.62 -9.88 -21.48
CA ALA A 44 6.33 -10.58 -22.74
C ALA A 44 6.67 -9.73 -23.98
N LEU A 45 6.57 -8.40 -23.86
CA LEU A 45 6.95 -7.43 -24.89
C LEU A 45 8.46 -7.06 -24.84
N GLY A 46 9.26 -7.73 -24.00
CA GLY A 46 10.70 -7.48 -23.85
C GLY A 46 11.06 -6.27 -22.97
N GLY A 47 10.07 -5.64 -22.33
CA GLY A 47 10.24 -4.54 -21.38
C GLY A 47 10.36 -5.00 -19.92
N SER A 48 10.49 -4.03 -19.01
CA SER A 48 10.51 -4.30 -17.57
C SER A 48 9.97 -3.12 -16.77
N ILE A 49 9.19 -3.42 -15.73
CA ILE A 49 8.73 -2.42 -14.76
C ILE A 49 9.80 -2.05 -13.73
N LYS A 50 11.00 -2.68 -13.76
CA LYS A 50 12.05 -2.46 -12.76
C LYS A 50 12.49 -1.00 -12.62
N TRP A 51 12.41 -0.21 -13.69
CA TRP A 51 12.83 1.20 -13.66
C TRP A 51 12.01 2.07 -12.69
N ILE A 52 10.71 1.76 -12.50
CA ILE A 52 9.85 2.51 -11.56
C ILE A 52 9.95 1.97 -10.13
N ALA A 53 10.43 0.74 -9.96
CA ALA A 53 10.64 0.10 -8.67
C ALA A 53 11.95 0.60 -8.05
N VAL A 54 11.90 1.79 -7.45
CA VAL A 54 13.06 2.42 -6.81
C VAL A 54 13.57 1.54 -5.66
N THR A 55 14.82 1.10 -5.76
CA THR A 55 15.52 0.29 -4.75
C THR A 55 16.82 1.00 -4.34
N PRO A 56 16.74 2.00 -3.44
CA PRO A 56 17.90 2.75 -3.00
C PRO A 56 18.86 1.84 -2.24
N GLN A 57 20.15 2.08 -2.41
CA GLN A 57 21.18 1.34 -1.71
C GLN A 57 21.36 1.86 -0.29
N LYS A 58 21.93 1.01 0.58
CA LYS A 58 22.33 1.42 1.93
C LYS A 58 23.35 2.55 1.85
N TRP A 59 23.27 3.47 2.80
CA TRP A 59 24.14 4.64 2.84
C TRP A 59 24.77 4.81 4.23
N SER A 60 25.97 5.37 4.26
CA SER A 60 26.75 5.61 5.49
C SER A 60 26.91 7.09 5.81
N SER A 61 26.93 7.94 4.77
CA SER A 61 27.03 9.39 4.89
C SER A 61 25.81 10.09 4.31
N VAL A 62 25.44 11.24 4.88
CA VAL A 62 24.33 12.06 4.40
C VAL A 62 24.57 12.53 2.96
N GLY A 63 25.81 12.82 2.59
CA GLY A 63 26.16 13.21 1.22
C GLY A 63 25.89 12.11 0.19
N GLN A 64 26.23 10.86 0.51
CA GLN A 64 25.90 9.70 -0.34
C GLN A 64 24.38 9.53 -0.47
N ALA A 65 23.67 9.69 0.64
CA ALA A 65 22.22 9.59 0.71
C ALA A 65 21.56 10.65 -0.21
N LEU A 66 21.96 11.91 -0.10
CA LEU A 66 21.46 13.00 -0.93
C LEU A 66 21.81 12.84 -2.42
N ALA A 67 23.02 12.39 -2.74
CA ALA A 67 23.43 12.13 -4.12
C ALA A 67 22.58 11.04 -4.77
N GLN A 68 22.32 9.94 -4.06
CA GLN A 68 21.44 8.86 -4.54
C GLN A 68 20.00 9.36 -4.73
N PHE A 69 19.47 10.10 -3.74
CA PHE A 69 18.12 10.64 -3.83
C PHE A 69 17.96 11.59 -5.02
N GLY A 70 18.93 12.47 -5.25
CA GLY A 70 18.94 13.38 -6.40
C GLY A 70 19.01 12.66 -7.75
N GLY A 71 19.83 11.60 -7.84
CA GLY A 71 19.97 10.79 -9.05
C GLY A 71 18.71 9.99 -9.40
N ASP A 72 17.98 9.52 -8.39
CA ASP A 72 16.75 8.73 -8.55
C ASP A 72 15.46 9.57 -8.52
N LEU A 73 15.56 10.91 -8.41
CA LEU A 73 14.40 11.81 -8.33
C LEU A 73 13.34 11.57 -9.43
N PRO A 74 13.71 11.38 -10.71
CA PRO A 74 12.72 11.08 -11.75
C PRO A 74 11.96 9.78 -11.50
N ARG A 75 12.62 8.76 -10.90
CA ARG A 75 11.98 7.49 -10.59
C ARG A 75 11.06 7.61 -9.38
N TYR A 76 11.43 8.38 -8.36
CA TYR A 76 10.52 8.70 -7.25
C TYR A 76 9.30 9.47 -7.72
N LEU A 77 9.45 10.42 -8.63
CA LEU A 77 8.32 11.14 -9.24
C LEU A 77 7.43 10.20 -10.05
N ALA A 78 8.02 9.30 -10.85
CA ALA A 78 7.26 8.29 -11.59
C ALA A 78 6.49 7.36 -10.64
N LEU A 79 7.14 6.90 -9.57
CA LEU A 79 6.52 6.06 -8.54
C LEU A 79 5.38 6.79 -7.80
N PHE A 80 5.58 8.07 -7.48
CA PHE A 80 4.54 8.92 -6.91
C PHE A 80 3.34 9.02 -7.85
N VAL A 81 3.56 9.31 -9.14
CA VAL A 81 2.49 9.41 -10.14
C VAL A 81 1.76 8.07 -10.30
N LEU A 82 2.49 6.95 -10.36
CA LEU A 82 1.90 5.61 -10.43
C LEU A 82 0.92 5.38 -9.28
N TRP A 83 1.38 5.54 -8.03
CA TRP A 83 0.54 5.32 -6.86
C TRP A 83 -0.57 6.36 -6.72
N LEU A 84 -0.31 7.61 -7.10
CA LEU A 84 -1.33 8.65 -7.12
C LEU A 84 -2.47 8.30 -8.07
N VAL A 85 -2.15 7.78 -9.26
CA VAL A 85 -3.17 7.34 -10.23
C VAL A 85 -3.93 6.15 -9.67
N LEU A 86 -3.23 5.12 -9.17
CA LEU A 86 -3.86 3.90 -8.67
C LEU A 86 -4.73 4.14 -7.43
N PHE A 87 -4.25 4.91 -6.45
CA PHE A 87 -5.00 5.21 -5.24
C PHE A 87 -5.99 6.36 -5.44
N GLY A 88 -5.72 7.28 -6.37
CA GLY A 88 -6.63 8.35 -6.75
C GLY A 88 -7.87 7.83 -7.46
N THR A 89 -7.77 6.80 -8.30
CA THR A 89 -8.94 6.15 -8.92
C THR A 89 -9.82 5.48 -7.85
N VAL A 90 -9.22 4.80 -6.89
CA VAL A 90 -9.93 4.21 -5.73
C VAL A 90 -10.57 5.30 -4.88
N ALA A 91 -9.83 6.35 -4.55
CA ALA A 91 -10.36 7.49 -3.80
C ALA A 91 -11.59 8.09 -4.50
N ARG A 92 -11.54 8.24 -5.84
CA ARG A 92 -12.70 8.69 -6.63
C ARG A 92 -13.87 7.72 -6.54
N ALA A 93 -13.61 6.42 -6.68
CA ALA A 93 -14.63 5.38 -6.64
C ALA A 93 -15.34 5.29 -5.28
N LEU A 94 -14.63 5.61 -4.20
CA LEU A 94 -15.15 5.67 -2.83
C LEU A 94 -15.79 7.03 -2.49
N GLY A 95 -15.94 7.93 -3.46
CA GLY A 95 -16.59 9.22 -3.26
C GLY A 95 -15.71 10.30 -2.63
N LEU A 96 -14.39 10.09 -2.53
CA LEU A 96 -13.47 11.10 -2.03
C LEU A 96 -13.15 12.15 -3.10
N ARG A 97 -13.00 13.40 -2.66
CA ARG A 97 -12.59 14.50 -3.53
C ARG A 97 -11.08 14.41 -3.79
N LEU A 98 -10.70 14.25 -5.06
CA LEU A 98 -9.28 14.15 -5.45
C LEU A 98 -8.46 15.37 -5.04
N ALA A 99 -9.08 16.56 -5.07
CA ALA A 99 -8.44 17.79 -4.61
C ALA A 99 -8.07 17.78 -3.12
N GLN A 100 -8.74 16.97 -2.30
CA GLN A 100 -8.43 16.79 -0.88
C GLN A 100 -7.45 15.63 -0.67
N PHE A 101 -7.60 14.56 -1.47
CA PHE A 101 -6.73 13.39 -1.39
C PHE A 101 -5.30 13.68 -1.85
N LEU A 102 -5.13 14.40 -2.97
CA LEU A 102 -3.83 14.67 -3.60
C LEU A 102 -2.79 15.29 -2.63
N PRO A 103 -3.06 16.42 -1.96
CA PRO A 103 -2.07 17.01 -1.04
C PRO A 103 -1.79 16.09 0.15
N GLY A 104 -2.81 15.39 0.65
CA GLY A 104 -2.66 14.42 1.74
C GLY A 104 -1.72 13.28 1.35
N PHE A 105 -1.96 12.70 0.17
CA PHE A 105 -1.15 11.61 -0.37
C PHE A 105 0.28 12.05 -0.71
N ALA A 106 0.47 13.26 -1.24
CA ALA A 106 1.79 13.81 -1.51
C ALA A 106 2.64 13.93 -0.24
N VAL A 107 2.08 14.49 0.84
CA VAL A 107 2.76 14.56 2.14
C VAL A 107 3.06 13.17 2.67
N LEU A 108 2.08 12.26 2.61
CA LEU A 108 2.26 10.88 3.06
C LEU A 108 3.38 10.16 2.30
N PHE A 109 3.43 10.30 0.97
CA PHE A 109 4.45 9.70 0.12
C PHE A 109 5.85 10.22 0.47
N VAL A 110 6.00 11.55 0.65
CA VAL A 110 7.27 12.15 1.06
C VAL A 110 7.71 11.62 2.42
N VAL A 111 6.83 11.64 3.41
CA VAL A 111 7.13 11.14 4.77
C VAL A 111 7.51 9.65 4.74
N ALA A 112 6.75 8.82 4.02
CA ALA A 112 7.05 7.40 3.87
C ALA A 112 8.39 7.15 3.17
N THR A 113 8.71 7.94 2.14
CA THR A 113 10.00 7.87 1.44
C THR A 113 11.16 8.21 2.39
N LEU A 114 11.01 9.27 3.20
CA LEU A 114 12.03 9.65 4.19
C LEU A 114 12.23 8.57 5.25
N ILE A 115 11.14 8.00 5.79
CA ILE A 115 11.19 6.90 6.75
C ILE A 115 11.92 5.69 6.16
N TYR A 116 11.57 5.32 4.93
CA TYR A 116 12.22 4.22 4.23
C TYR A 116 13.72 4.49 4.06
N PHE A 117 14.09 5.72 3.71
CA PHE A 117 15.48 6.12 3.55
C PHE A 117 16.27 6.07 4.85
N VAL A 118 15.67 6.48 5.98
CA VAL A 118 16.27 6.33 7.32
C VAL A 118 16.55 4.86 7.64
N GLY A 119 15.63 3.96 7.30
CA GLY A 119 15.82 2.52 7.51
C GLY A 119 16.89 1.88 6.61
N LEU A 120 17.35 2.57 5.56
CA LEU A 120 18.46 2.15 4.72
C LEU A 120 19.83 2.64 5.22
N TRP A 121 19.87 3.38 6.35
CA TRP A 121 21.14 3.74 6.97
C TRP A 121 21.90 2.48 7.39
N GLU A 122 23.21 2.44 7.17
CA GLU A 122 24.05 1.26 7.42
C GLU A 122 23.94 0.74 8.87
N ARG A 123 23.77 1.65 9.84
CA ARG A 123 23.62 1.30 11.27
C ARG A 123 22.16 1.14 11.70
N ALA A 124 21.19 1.28 10.79
CA ALA A 124 19.78 1.18 11.13
C ALA A 124 19.45 -0.16 11.80
N ALA A 125 20.00 -1.26 11.28
CA ALA A 125 19.79 -2.60 11.83
C ALA A 125 20.34 -2.74 13.26
N TYR A 126 21.47 -2.11 13.57
CA TYR A 126 22.06 -2.13 14.92
C TYR A 126 21.16 -1.43 15.95
N TYR A 127 20.48 -0.35 15.53
CA TYR A 127 19.55 0.41 16.37
C TYR A 127 18.08 -0.03 16.22
N SER A 128 17.82 -1.15 15.55
CA SER A 128 16.47 -1.63 15.22
C SER A 128 15.61 -0.61 14.47
N LEU A 129 16.22 0.34 13.75
CA LEU A 129 15.53 1.37 12.95
C LEU A 129 15.01 0.81 11.63
N GLU A 130 14.29 -0.31 11.68
CA GLU A 130 13.58 -0.83 10.51
C GLU A 130 12.52 0.19 10.08
N PRO A 131 12.26 0.35 8.75
CA PRO A 131 11.29 1.32 8.27
C PRO A 131 9.92 1.27 8.98
N PRO A 132 9.33 0.09 9.29
CA PRO A 132 8.08 0.03 10.04
C PRO A 132 8.18 0.58 11.47
N LEU A 133 9.29 0.32 12.18
CA LEU A 133 9.47 0.82 13.55
C LEU A 133 9.69 2.34 13.55
N VAL A 134 10.49 2.84 12.61
CA VAL A 134 10.68 4.29 12.43
C VAL A 134 9.36 4.97 12.11
N ALA A 135 8.53 4.38 11.24
CA ALA A 135 7.20 4.89 10.94
C ALA A 135 6.31 4.97 12.18
N LEU A 136 6.34 3.95 13.04
CA LEU A 136 5.58 3.92 14.27
C LEU A 136 6.01 5.01 15.24
N VAL A 137 7.32 5.16 15.47
CA VAL A 137 7.87 6.18 16.37
C VAL A 137 7.54 7.59 15.86
N VAL A 138 7.77 7.86 14.57
CA VAL A 138 7.43 9.15 13.95
C VAL A 138 5.93 9.41 14.04
N GLY A 139 5.10 8.42 13.73
CA GLY A 139 3.64 8.53 13.81
C GLY A 139 3.15 8.81 15.21
N LEU A 140 3.73 8.17 16.23
CA LEU A 140 3.42 8.39 17.64
C LEU A 140 3.80 9.80 18.08
N ILE A 141 5.00 10.26 17.76
CA ILE A 141 5.44 11.63 18.09
C ILE A 141 4.49 12.64 17.44
N VAL A 142 4.22 12.48 16.14
CA VAL A 142 3.36 13.41 15.41
C VAL A 142 1.94 13.44 15.96
N SER A 143 1.36 12.27 16.28
CA SER A 143 -0.03 12.19 16.78
C SER A 143 -0.20 12.72 18.21
N ASN A 144 0.86 12.72 19.02
CA ASN A 144 0.81 13.24 20.39
C ASN A 144 1.11 14.74 20.46
N LEU A 145 1.90 15.28 19.52
CA LEU A 145 2.31 16.70 19.54
C LEU A 145 1.45 17.59 18.65
N PHE A 146 0.82 17.04 17.61
CA PHE A 146 0.12 17.83 16.60
C PHE A 146 -1.26 17.27 16.28
N GLU A 147 -2.22 18.17 16.06
CA GLU A 147 -3.50 17.80 15.46
C GLU A 147 -3.36 17.75 13.94
N LEU A 148 -3.63 16.58 13.36
CA LEU A 148 -3.57 16.41 11.91
C LEU A 148 -4.76 17.11 11.24
N PRO A 149 -4.54 17.88 10.16
CA PRO A 149 -5.62 18.55 9.46
C PRO A 149 -6.49 17.54 8.69
N ASP A 150 -7.77 17.87 8.49
CA ASP A 150 -8.74 16.91 7.94
C ASP A 150 -8.45 16.48 6.49
N TRP A 151 -7.84 17.35 5.69
CA TRP A 151 -7.39 16.99 4.34
C TRP A 151 -6.30 15.90 4.39
N PHE A 152 -5.42 15.91 5.39
CA PHE A 152 -4.37 14.90 5.53
C PHE A 152 -4.95 13.59 6.03
N LYS A 153 -5.88 13.65 7.00
CA LYS A 153 -6.62 12.47 7.48
C LYS A 153 -7.31 11.72 6.34
N SER A 154 -7.81 12.43 5.33
CA SER A 154 -8.47 11.81 4.17
C SER A 154 -7.59 10.84 3.38
N ALA A 155 -6.27 11.04 3.42
CA ALA A 155 -5.27 10.20 2.76
C ALA A 155 -4.72 9.08 3.66
N LEU A 156 -5.00 9.06 4.97
CA LEU A 156 -4.51 8.05 5.92
C LEU A 156 -5.33 6.75 5.86
N ARG A 157 -5.39 6.13 4.68
CA ARG A 157 -6.11 4.88 4.41
C ARG A 157 -5.28 3.65 4.77
N VAL A 158 -4.92 3.55 6.06
CA VAL A 158 -3.98 2.56 6.58
C VAL A 158 -4.37 1.14 6.19
N GLU A 159 -5.64 0.76 6.39
CA GLU A 159 -6.14 -0.58 6.06
C GLU A 159 -6.00 -0.89 4.57
N PHE A 160 -6.42 0.02 3.69
CA PHE A 160 -6.31 -0.15 2.24
C PHE A 160 -4.86 -0.25 1.77
N TYR A 161 -3.94 0.55 2.31
CA TYR A 161 -2.52 0.49 1.97
C TYR A 161 -1.88 -0.83 2.44
N ILE A 162 -2.18 -1.25 3.67
CA ILE A 162 -1.71 -2.53 4.21
C ILE A 162 -2.24 -3.69 3.36
N LYS A 163 -3.54 -3.72 3.05
CA LYS A 163 -4.15 -4.77 2.21
C LYS A 163 -3.53 -4.80 0.82
N THR A 164 -3.34 -3.65 0.17
CA THR A 164 -2.68 -3.57 -1.14
C THR A 164 -1.25 -4.13 -1.07
N GLY A 165 -0.49 -3.77 -0.02
CA GLY A 165 0.83 -4.33 0.23
C GLY A 165 0.82 -5.84 0.41
N ILE A 166 -0.10 -6.39 1.22
CA ILE A 166 -0.25 -7.83 1.43
C ILE A 166 -0.60 -8.56 0.13
N VAL A 167 -1.48 -8.02 -0.72
CA VAL A 167 -1.81 -8.61 -2.02
C VAL A 167 -0.56 -8.69 -2.91
N LEU A 168 0.20 -7.60 -2.97
CA LEU A 168 1.43 -7.53 -3.77
C LEU A 168 2.56 -8.42 -3.22
N LEU A 169 2.70 -8.52 -1.90
CA LEU A 169 3.65 -9.43 -1.24
C LEU A 169 3.19 -10.89 -1.32
N GLY A 170 1.88 -11.13 -1.32
CA GLY A 170 1.25 -12.44 -1.49
C GLY A 170 1.54 -13.03 -2.86
N ALA A 171 1.71 -12.18 -3.87
CA ALA A 171 2.22 -12.59 -5.18
C ALA A 171 3.66 -13.13 -5.15
N GLY A 172 4.41 -12.91 -4.04
CA GLY A 172 5.81 -13.27 -3.92
C GLY A 172 6.10 -14.65 -3.31
N VAL A 173 5.51 -15.03 -2.16
CA VAL A 173 6.14 -16.07 -1.31
C VAL A 173 5.22 -16.98 -0.45
N PRO A 174 4.15 -16.51 0.23
CA PRO A 174 3.50 -17.34 1.27
C PRO A 174 2.82 -18.62 0.74
N LEU A 175 2.18 -18.53 -0.42
CA LEU A 175 1.52 -19.69 -1.06
C LEU A 175 2.54 -20.75 -1.50
N ALA A 176 3.68 -20.32 -2.05
CA ALA A 176 4.76 -21.24 -2.42
C ALA A 176 5.33 -21.95 -1.18
N LEU A 177 5.56 -21.22 -0.08
CA LEU A 177 6.05 -21.81 1.16
C LEU A 177 5.04 -22.77 1.79
N ILE A 178 3.74 -22.48 1.79
CA ILE A 178 2.71 -23.39 2.32
C ILE A 178 2.64 -24.68 1.49
N VAL A 179 2.67 -24.55 0.15
CA VAL A 179 2.65 -25.70 -0.76
C VAL A 179 3.88 -26.59 -0.57
N TRP A 180 5.07 -26.00 -0.36
CA TRP A 180 6.30 -26.75 -0.11
C TRP A 180 6.43 -27.29 1.32
N ALA A 181 6.00 -26.54 2.33
CA ALA A 181 6.11 -26.93 3.72
C ALA A 181 5.05 -27.95 4.13
N GLY A 182 3.89 -27.97 3.46
CA GLY A 182 2.80 -28.90 3.76
C GLY A 182 3.23 -30.38 3.75
N PRO A 183 3.82 -30.88 2.65
CA PRO A 183 4.32 -32.26 2.58
C PRO A 183 5.40 -32.56 3.63
N VAL A 184 6.33 -31.63 3.86
CA VAL A 184 7.42 -31.79 4.84
C VAL A 184 6.86 -31.91 6.25
N ALA A 185 5.87 -31.09 6.62
CA ALA A 185 5.22 -31.15 7.92
C ALA A 185 4.45 -32.46 8.14
N ILE A 186 3.78 -32.99 7.10
CA ILE A 186 3.09 -34.29 7.16
C ILE A 186 4.09 -35.43 7.39
N VAL A 187 5.23 -35.41 6.68
CA VAL A 187 6.29 -36.43 6.86
C VAL A 187 6.96 -36.33 8.23
N GLN A 188 7.10 -35.12 8.79
CA GLN A 188 7.66 -34.93 10.13
C GLN A 188 6.69 -35.28 11.27
N ALA A 189 5.38 -35.32 10.98
CA ALA A 189 4.33 -35.63 11.95
C ALA A 189 3.87 -37.09 11.92
N ALA A 190 4.26 -37.85 10.89
CA ALA A 190 4.01 -39.28 10.73
C ALA A 190 5.12 -40.12 11.38
#